data_AF-A0A0E0CTS6-F1
#
_entry.id   AF-A0A0E0CTS6-F1
#
_cell.length_a   1.000
_cell.length_b   1.000
_cell.length_c   1.000
_cell.angle_alpha   90.00
_cell.angle_beta   90.00
_cell.angle_gamma   90.00
#
_symmetry.space_group_name_H-M   'P 1'
#
loop_
_entity.id
_entity.type
_entity.pdbx_description
1 polymer ?
#
loop_
_entity_poly.entity_id
_entity_poly.type
_entity_poly.pdbx_seq_one_letter_code
_entity_poly.pdbx_strand_id
1 'polypeptide(L)'
;MARGVSYISAAQLVPMLRDPRIAVVDVRDEERIYDAHIAGSHHYASDSFGERLPELAQATKGKETLVFHCALSKVRGPSCAQMYLDYLSEADEDSDVKNIIVLERGFNGWELSGRPVCRCKDAPCKDYRVAIYALWSLQHIKNRVSHFGGSAIMLLCGSINSVAVNITSRHVN
;
A
#
# COMPACT_ATOMS: atom_id res chain seq x y z
N MET A 1 -15.54 -19.76 -8.23
CA MET A 1 -15.63 -19.27 -6.83
C MET A 1 -16.01 -17.80 -6.90
N ALA A 2 -17.03 -17.35 -6.18
CA ALA A 2 -17.41 -15.94 -6.18
C ALA A 2 -16.25 -15.11 -5.59
N ARG A 3 -15.65 -14.25 -6.40
CA ARG A 3 -14.71 -13.22 -5.91
C ARG A 3 -15.55 -12.25 -5.08
N GLY A 4 -15.11 -11.92 -3.87
CA GLY A 4 -15.84 -11.06 -2.94
C GLY A 4 -14.98 -9.89 -2.47
N VAL A 5 -15.62 -8.79 -2.10
CA VAL A 5 -14.94 -7.61 -1.54
C VAL A 5 -14.67 -7.84 -0.05
N SER A 6 -13.41 -7.77 0.35
CA SER A 6 -12.99 -7.87 1.75
C SER A 6 -12.52 -6.52 2.30
N TYR A 7 -12.39 -6.38 3.62
CA TYR A 7 -11.89 -5.16 4.25
C TYR A 7 -10.57 -5.42 4.97
N ILE A 8 -9.69 -4.40 5.00
CA ILE A 8 -8.40 -4.48 5.67
C ILE A 8 -8.07 -3.19 6.41
N SER A 9 -7.45 -3.30 7.57
CA SER A 9 -6.91 -2.14 8.29
C SER A 9 -5.58 -1.67 7.71
N ALA A 10 -5.25 -0.38 7.89
CA ALA A 10 -3.96 0.18 7.49
C ALA A 10 -2.76 -0.58 8.10
N ALA A 11 -2.92 -1.15 9.31
CA ALA A 11 -1.89 -1.93 9.99
C ALA A 11 -1.57 -3.24 9.29
N GLN A 12 -2.59 -3.92 8.76
CA GLN A 12 -2.43 -5.16 8.01
C GLN A 12 -1.95 -4.89 6.58
N LEU A 13 -2.31 -3.74 5.99
CA LEU A 13 -1.89 -3.40 4.63
C LEU A 13 -0.37 -3.14 4.52
N VAL A 14 0.27 -2.51 5.50
CA VAL A 14 1.70 -2.17 5.42
C VAL A 14 2.66 -3.34 5.17
N PRO A 15 2.59 -4.47 5.89
CA PRO A 15 3.44 -5.61 5.56
C PRO A 15 3.15 -6.17 4.17
N MET A 16 1.91 -6.05 3.68
CA MET A 16 1.48 -6.52 2.36
C MET A 16 2.04 -5.65 1.22
N LEU A 17 2.16 -4.33 1.40
CA LEU A 17 2.66 -3.41 0.35
C LEU A 17 4.09 -3.71 -0.14
N ARG A 18 4.84 -4.52 0.60
CA ARG A 18 6.16 -5.03 0.19
C ARG A 18 6.09 -5.98 -1.00
N ASP A 19 4.94 -6.63 -1.20
CA ASP A 19 4.72 -7.54 -2.32
C ASP A 19 4.40 -6.74 -3.59
N PRO A 20 5.16 -6.91 -4.68
CA PRO A 20 4.91 -6.24 -5.95
C PRO A 20 3.61 -6.68 -6.64
N ARG A 21 3.04 -7.82 -6.24
CA ARG A 21 1.76 -8.34 -6.77
C ARG A 21 0.55 -7.62 -6.20
N ILE A 22 0.76 -6.70 -5.27
CA ILE A 22 -0.28 -5.87 -4.66
C ILE A 22 -0.25 -4.47 -5.28
N ALA A 23 -1.42 -3.97 -5.62
CA ALA A 23 -1.61 -2.61 -6.08
C ALA A 23 -2.68 -1.90 -5.24
N VAL A 24 -2.40 -0.64 -4.91
CA VAL A 24 -3.34 0.24 -4.19
C VAL A 24 -3.98 1.18 -5.20
N VAL A 25 -5.29 1.29 -5.14
CA VAL A 25 -6.11 2.14 -6.00
C VAL A 25 -6.78 3.20 -5.13
N ASP A 26 -6.47 4.45 -5.43
CA ASP A 26 -7.06 5.63 -4.80
C ASP A 26 -8.18 6.14 -5.69
N VAL A 27 -9.41 6.09 -5.18
CA VAL A 27 -10.61 6.53 -5.89
C VAL A 27 -11.14 7.89 -5.41
N ARG A 28 -10.28 8.68 -4.75
CA ARG A 28 -10.59 10.09 -4.49
C ARG A 28 -10.57 10.89 -5.80
N ASP A 29 -11.28 12.00 -5.85
CA ASP A 29 -11.34 12.82 -7.04
C ASP A 29 -10.16 13.82 -7.01
N GLU A 30 -10.41 15.11 -7.18
CA GLU A 30 -9.36 16.14 -7.24
C GLU A 30 -8.70 16.42 -5.89
N GLU A 31 -9.32 16.00 -4.79
CA GLU A 31 -8.83 16.24 -3.42
C GLU A 31 -7.45 15.61 -3.19
N ARG A 32 -7.13 14.54 -3.94
CA ARG A 32 -5.81 13.90 -3.92
C ARG A 32 -4.67 14.84 -4.31
N ILE A 33 -4.93 15.91 -5.07
CA ILE A 33 -3.88 16.83 -5.54
C ILE A 33 -3.40 17.74 -4.41
N TYR A 34 -4.29 18.09 -3.48
CA TYR A 34 -3.99 18.94 -2.33
C TYR A 34 -3.51 18.11 -1.13
N ASP A 35 -4.06 16.91 -0.97
CA ASP A 35 -3.72 16.00 0.11
C ASP A 35 -2.52 15.10 -0.26
N ALA A 36 -1.97 14.45 0.76
CA ALA A 36 -1.03 13.37 0.51
C ALA A 36 -1.77 12.10 0.03
N HIS A 37 -1.01 11.12 -0.45
CA HIS A 37 -1.53 9.83 -0.89
C HIS A 37 -0.59 8.69 -0.48
N ILE A 38 -1.07 7.46 -0.58
CA ILE A 38 -0.25 6.27 -0.29
C ILE A 38 0.79 6.12 -1.40
N ALA A 39 2.08 6.01 -1.04
CA ALA A 39 3.15 5.87 -2.02
C ALA A 39 2.91 4.67 -2.94
N GLY A 40 3.08 4.86 -4.26
CA GLY A 40 2.86 3.83 -5.27
C GLY A 40 1.38 3.50 -5.56
N SER A 41 0.42 4.29 -5.06
CA SER A 41 -0.99 4.10 -5.42
C SER A 41 -1.34 4.68 -6.78
N HIS A 42 -2.17 3.95 -7.52
CA HIS A 42 -2.77 4.40 -8.78
C HIS A 42 -3.99 5.27 -8.49
N HIS A 43 -4.14 6.37 -9.23
CA HIS A 43 -5.26 7.28 -9.06
C HIS A 43 -6.30 7.10 -10.16
N TYR A 44 -7.53 6.80 -9.76
CA TYR A 44 -8.69 6.69 -10.65
C TYR A 44 -9.89 7.33 -9.98
N ALA A 45 -10.21 8.57 -10.34
CA ALA A 45 -11.34 9.31 -9.78
C ALA A 45 -12.66 8.54 -9.88
N SER A 46 -13.49 8.65 -8.86
CA SER A 46 -14.74 7.89 -8.76
C SER A 46 -15.76 8.30 -9.84
N ASP A 47 -15.79 9.58 -10.21
CA ASP A 47 -16.71 10.13 -11.21
C ASP A 47 -16.48 9.57 -12.62
N SER A 48 -15.22 9.28 -12.98
CA SER A 48 -14.83 8.70 -14.27
C SER A 48 -14.39 7.23 -14.15
N PHE A 49 -14.66 6.60 -13.01
CA PHE A 49 -14.12 5.27 -12.70
C PHE A 49 -14.62 4.21 -13.69
N GLY A 50 -15.92 4.24 -14.02
CA GLY A 50 -16.55 3.28 -14.94
C GLY A 50 -15.92 3.28 -16.33
N GLU A 51 -15.65 4.47 -16.88
CA GLU A 51 -15.04 4.62 -18.21
C GLU A 51 -13.57 4.17 -18.22
N ARG A 52 -12.89 4.30 -17.07
CA ARG A 52 -11.47 3.96 -16.90
C ARG A 52 -11.24 2.55 -16.34
N LEU A 53 -12.28 1.74 -16.19
CA LEU A 53 -12.18 0.33 -15.81
C LEU A 53 -11.23 -0.47 -16.72
N PRO A 54 -11.24 -0.31 -18.05
CA PRO A 54 -10.32 -1.01 -18.94
C PRO A 54 -8.86 -0.58 -18.74
N GLU A 55 -8.61 0.71 -18.52
CA GLU A 55 -7.26 1.21 -18.20
C GLU A 55 -6.75 0.64 -16.88
N LEU A 56 -7.62 0.60 -15.86
CA LEU A 56 -7.30 0.00 -14.58
C LEU A 56 -6.97 -1.48 -14.76
N ALA A 57 -7.78 -2.24 -15.49
CA ALA A 57 -7.54 -3.67 -15.75
C ALA A 57 -6.19 -3.92 -16.44
N GLN A 58 -5.80 -3.06 -17.39
CA GLN A 58 -4.48 -3.15 -18.02
C GLN A 58 -3.35 -2.80 -17.05
N ALA A 59 -3.52 -1.75 -16.24
CA ALA A 59 -2.52 -1.33 -15.25
C ALA A 59 -2.34 -2.36 -14.11
N THR A 60 -3.38 -3.14 -13.82
CA THR A 60 -3.38 -4.16 -12.77
C THR A 60 -3.12 -5.57 -13.31
N LYS A 61 -2.79 -5.71 -14.60
CA LYS A 61 -2.39 -6.99 -15.19
C LYS A 61 -1.17 -7.56 -14.47
N GLY A 62 -1.21 -8.85 -14.12
CA GLY A 62 -0.17 -9.49 -13.32
C GLY A 62 -0.21 -9.18 -11.80
N LYS A 63 -1.21 -8.42 -11.32
CA LYS A 63 -1.43 -8.17 -9.89
C LYS A 63 -2.45 -9.17 -9.35
N GLU A 64 -2.13 -9.78 -8.21
CA GLU A 64 -3.01 -10.78 -7.59
C GLU A 64 -4.02 -10.15 -6.61
N THR A 65 -3.69 -8.99 -6.04
CA THR A 65 -4.51 -8.34 -5.01
C THR A 65 -4.61 -6.84 -5.26
N LEU A 66 -5.85 -6.34 -5.25
CA LEU A 66 -6.15 -4.92 -5.39
C LEU A 66 -6.77 -4.36 -4.12
N VAL A 67 -6.26 -3.21 -3.70
CA VAL A 67 -6.71 -2.53 -2.48
C VAL A 67 -7.27 -1.16 -2.85
N PHE A 68 -8.58 -1.01 -2.77
CA PHE A 68 -9.30 0.23 -3.04
C PHE A 68 -9.41 1.08 -1.78
N HIS A 69 -9.26 2.40 -1.91
CA HIS A 69 -9.53 3.33 -0.82
C HIS A 69 -10.09 4.65 -1.33
N CYS A 70 -10.87 5.33 -0.49
CA CYS A 70 -11.19 6.75 -0.72
C CYS A 70 -10.70 7.59 0.49
N ALA A 71 -11.34 8.72 0.79
CA ALA A 71 -11.02 9.51 1.98
C ALA A 71 -11.37 8.77 3.29
N LEU A 72 -12.58 8.21 3.36
CA LEU A 72 -13.09 7.46 4.53
C LEU A 72 -13.43 5.99 4.23
N SER A 73 -13.43 5.60 2.95
CA SER A 73 -13.85 4.29 2.43
C SER A 73 -15.25 3.84 2.84
N LYS A 74 -16.21 4.77 2.95
CA LYS A 74 -17.61 4.46 3.32
C LYS A 74 -18.59 4.31 2.14
N VAL A 75 -18.33 5.01 1.04
CA VAL A 75 -19.25 5.09 -0.12
C VAL A 75 -18.49 4.80 -1.41
N ARG A 76 -17.62 5.73 -1.84
CA ARG A 76 -16.83 5.60 -3.09
C ARG A 76 -15.96 4.33 -3.12
N GLY A 77 -15.19 4.07 -2.05
CA GLY A 77 -14.31 2.89 -1.94
C GLY A 77 -14.99 1.54 -2.23
N PRO A 78 -16.03 1.14 -1.47
CA PRO A 78 -16.73 -0.11 -1.73
C PRO A 78 -17.50 -0.13 -3.05
N SER A 79 -18.06 1.01 -3.49
CA SER A 79 -18.75 1.09 -4.78
C SER A 79 -17.80 0.80 -5.95
N CYS A 80 -16.63 1.45 -6.00
CA CYS A 80 -15.65 1.22 -7.06
C CYS A 80 -15.07 -0.20 -7.01
N ALA A 81 -14.85 -0.76 -5.81
CA ALA A 81 -14.40 -2.14 -5.66
C ALA A 81 -15.43 -3.14 -6.22
N GLN A 82 -16.72 -2.90 -5.99
CA GLN A 82 -17.80 -3.72 -6.54
C GLN A 82 -17.90 -3.56 -8.05
N MET A 83 -17.85 -2.32 -8.57
CA MET A 83 -17.85 -2.08 -10.02
C MET A 83 -16.70 -2.80 -10.75
N TYR A 84 -15.51 -2.81 -10.14
CA TYR A 84 -14.37 -3.54 -10.71
C TYR A 84 -14.57 -5.05 -10.64
N LEU A 85 -15.16 -5.56 -9.55
CA LEU A 85 -15.52 -6.97 -9.42
C LEU A 85 -16.53 -7.40 -10.50
N ASP A 86 -17.55 -6.58 -10.73
CA ASP A 86 -18.58 -6.83 -11.75
C ASP A 86 -17.93 -6.82 -13.15
N TYR A 87 -17.06 -5.84 -13.44
CA TYR A 87 -16.28 -5.78 -14.67
C TYR A 87 -15.42 -7.04 -14.91
N LEU A 88 -14.74 -7.53 -13.88
CA LEU A 88 -13.96 -8.78 -13.98
C LEU A 88 -14.83 -10.02 -14.20
N SER A 89 -16.09 -9.99 -13.75
CA SER A 89 -17.02 -11.10 -13.97
C SER A 89 -17.60 -11.11 -15.39
N GLU A 90 -17.74 -9.93 -16.00
CA GLU A 90 -18.25 -9.78 -17.37
C GLU A 90 -17.15 -9.96 -18.43
N ALA A 91 -15.92 -9.55 -18.12
CA ALA A 91 -14.85 -9.55 -19.10
C ALA A 91 -14.36 -10.96 -19.51
N ASP A 92 -14.64 -12.02 -18.74
CA ASP A 92 -14.08 -13.40 -18.89
C ASP A 92 -12.55 -13.43 -19.13
N GLU A 93 -11.87 -12.32 -18.84
CA GLU A 93 -10.44 -12.19 -19.03
C GLU A 93 -9.71 -12.87 -17.86
N ASP A 94 -8.60 -13.55 -18.16
CA ASP A 94 -7.60 -14.09 -17.24
C ASP A 94 -6.97 -12.96 -16.39
N SER A 95 -7.79 -12.29 -15.58
CA SER A 95 -7.31 -11.34 -14.59
C SER A 95 -6.67 -12.16 -13.47
N ASP A 96 -5.37 -11.96 -13.24
CA ASP A 96 -4.62 -12.55 -12.13
C ASP A 96 -5.17 -12.11 -10.75
N VAL A 97 -6.03 -11.10 -10.74
CA VAL A 97 -6.67 -10.55 -9.55
C VAL A 97 -7.57 -11.61 -8.91
N LYS A 98 -7.12 -12.11 -7.76
CA LYS A 98 -7.84 -13.07 -6.93
C LYS A 98 -8.60 -12.36 -5.81
N ASN A 99 -8.02 -11.29 -5.28
CA ASN A 99 -8.53 -10.61 -4.08
C ASN A 99 -8.79 -9.13 -4.36
N ILE A 100 -10.03 -8.69 -4.08
CA ILE A 100 -10.41 -7.28 -4.07
C ILE A 100 -10.67 -6.89 -2.62
N ILE A 101 -9.96 -5.87 -2.17
CA ILE A 101 -9.94 -5.45 -0.77
C ILE A 101 -10.22 -3.95 -0.69
N VAL A 102 -10.91 -3.50 0.35
CA VAL A 102 -11.14 -2.09 0.67
C VAL A 102 -10.37 -1.73 1.94
N LEU A 103 -9.58 -0.66 1.87
CA LEU A 103 -8.88 -0.12 3.03
C LEU A 103 -9.88 0.58 3.95
N GLU A 104 -10.03 0.04 5.16
CA GLU A 104 -10.88 0.62 6.19
C GLU A 104 -10.41 2.00 6.59
N ARG A 105 -11.36 2.91 6.86
CA ARG A 105 -11.13 4.31 7.27
C ARG A 105 -10.42 5.17 6.21
N GLY A 106 -10.16 4.62 5.02
CA GLY A 106 -9.59 5.33 3.88
C GLY A 106 -8.26 6.02 4.16
N PHE A 107 -7.98 7.06 3.40
CA PHE A 107 -6.77 7.86 3.53
C PHE A 107 -6.64 8.54 4.90
N ASN A 108 -7.75 9.01 5.48
CA ASN A 108 -7.72 9.68 6.79
C ASN A 108 -7.26 8.70 7.88
N GLY A 109 -7.73 7.45 7.84
CA GLY A 109 -7.27 6.41 8.76
C GLY A 109 -5.79 6.07 8.57
N TRP A 110 -5.31 6.09 7.33
CA TRP A 110 -3.90 5.89 7.02
C TRP A 110 -3.02 7.00 7.62
N GLU A 111 -3.37 8.26 7.38
CA GLU A 111 -2.65 9.42 7.89
C GLU A 111 -2.65 9.48 9.43
N LEU A 112 -3.82 9.29 10.05
CA LEU A 112 -3.96 9.25 11.52
C LEU A 112 -3.13 8.14 12.17
N SER A 113 -2.85 7.06 11.45
CA SER A 113 -1.99 5.98 11.94
C SER A 113 -0.49 6.31 11.90
N GLY A 114 -0.11 7.51 11.44
CA GLY A 114 1.28 7.95 11.34
C GLY A 114 2.08 7.21 10.27
N ARG A 115 1.39 6.65 9.27
CA ARG A 115 2.02 5.89 8.18
C ARG A 115 2.62 6.83 7.14
N PRO A 116 3.62 6.35 6.38
CA PRO A 116 4.24 7.18 5.37
C PRO A 116 3.24 7.54 4.26
N VAL A 117 3.26 8.80 3.88
CA VAL A 117 2.44 9.36 2.80
C VAL A 117 3.37 10.08 1.82
N CYS A 118 2.99 10.09 0.55
CA CYS A 118 3.67 10.83 -0.49
C CYS A 118 2.86 12.08 -0.88
N ARG A 119 3.55 13.15 -1.23
CA ARG A 119 2.97 14.40 -1.76
C ARG A 119 3.45 14.70 -3.18
N CYS A 120 3.95 13.68 -3.88
CA CYS A 120 4.35 13.80 -5.28
C CYS A 120 3.12 14.23 -6.11
N LYS A 121 3.32 15.06 -7.13
CA LYS A 121 2.27 15.39 -8.11
C LYS A 121 2.31 14.49 -9.35
N ASP A 122 3.32 13.61 -9.42
CA ASP A 122 3.53 12.71 -10.55
C ASP A 122 2.53 11.53 -10.50
N ALA A 123 1.97 11.17 -11.66
CA ALA A 123 1.12 10.00 -11.85
C ALA A 123 1.71 9.09 -12.94
N PRO A 124 2.12 7.84 -12.64
CA PRO A 124 2.09 7.20 -11.32
C PRO A 124 3.17 7.76 -10.38
N CYS A 125 2.88 7.78 -9.07
CA CYS A 125 3.84 8.29 -8.09
C CYS A 125 5.12 7.45 -8.10
N LYS A 126 6.28 8.10 -8.08
CA LYS A 126 7.59 7.44 -7.99
C LYS A 126 7.66 6.65 -6.69
N ASP A 127 7.53 5.35 -6.87
CA ASP A 127 7.46 4.35 -5.84
C ASP A 127 8.77 4.29 -5.04
N TYR A 128 8.80 4.89 -3.85
CA TYR A 128 9.89 4.68 -2.88
C TYR A 128 9.60 3.43 -2.02
N ARG A 129 9.25 2.31 -2.66
CA ARG A 129 8.88 1.04 -2.01
C ARG A 129 9.97 0.44 -1.12
N VAL A 130 11.21 0.93 -1.21
CA VAL A 130 12.38 0.28 -0.57
C VAL A 130 12.92 1.05 0.64
N ALA A 131 12.87 2.39 0.65
CA ALA A 131 13.59 3.16 1.69
C ALA A 131 12.76 3.41 2.96
N ILE A 132 11.46 3.73 2.84
CA ILE A 132 10.68 4.25 3.97
C ILE A 132 10.24 3.12 4.94
N TYR A 133 9.85 1.96 4.42
CA TYR A 133 9.40 0.84 5.26
C TYR A 133 10.55 0.09 5.96
N ALA A 134 11.75 0.07 5.37
CA ALA A 134 12.95 -0.50 6.00
C ALA A 134 13.39 0.32 7.23
N LEU A 135 13.36 1.65 7.12
CA LEU A 135 13.64 2.57 8.22
C LEU A 135 12.54 2.53 9.31
N TRP A 136 11.27 2.41 8.92
CA TRP A 136 10.16 2.32 9.89
C TRP A 136 10.15 1.01 10.68
N SER A 137 10.49 -0.13 10.06
CA SER A 137 10.68 -1.40 10.78
C SER A 137 11.77 -1.29 11.87
N LEU A 138 12.84 -0.54 11.61
CA LEU A 138 13.90 -0.29 12.61
C LEU A 138 13.43 0.64 13.75
N GLN A 139 12.60 1.65 13.45
CA GLN A 139 12.06 2.57 14.46
C GLN A 139 11.04 1.89 15.40
N HIS A 140 10.20 1.00 14.87
CA HIS A 140 9.21 0.26 15.69
C HIS A 140 9.85 -0.79 16.60
N ILE A 141 11.00 -1.37 16.20
CA ILE A 141 11.81 -2.23 17.08
C ILE A 141 12.38 -1.40 18.24
N LYS A 142 12.92 -0.20 17.96
CA LYS A 142 13.44 0.69 19.02
C LYS A 142 12.37 1.10 20.05
N ASN A 143 11.14 1.40 19.61
CA ASN A 143 10.04 1.78 20.52
C ASN A 143 9.44 0.62 21.34
N ARG A 144 9.64 -0.65 20.92
CA ARG A 144 9.21 -1.82 21.72
C ARG A 144 10.24 -2.17 22.81
N VAL A 145 11.52 -1.82 22.61
CA VAL A 145 12.59 -2.05 23.60
C VAL A 145 12.54 -1.02 24.74
N SER A 146 11.99 0.18 24.52
CA SER A 146 11.87 1.22 25.55
C SER A 146 10.73 1.01 26.57
N HIS A 147 9.95 -0.08 26.47
CA HIS A 147 8.85 -0.40 27.40
C HIS A 147 9.13 -1.61 28.31
N PHE A 148 10.28 -2.26 28.17
CA PHE A 148 10.82 -3.15 29.18
C PHE A 148 11.86 -2.39 29.99
N GLY A 149 11.40 -1.78 31.08
CA GLY A 149 12.28 -1.16 32.07
C GLY A 149 13.27 -2.19 32.63
N GLY A 150 14.52 -1.76 32.72
CA GLY A 150 15.46 -2.16 33.77
C GLY A 150 15.96 -3.60 33.79
N SER A 151 17.26 -3.76 33.50
CA SER A 151 18.12 -4.89 33.90
C SER A 151 17.83 -6.25 33.29
N ALA A 152 18.17 -6.42 32.01
CA ALA A 152 19.00 -7.52 31.49
C ALA A 152 18.80 -7.61 29.98
N ILE A 153 19.73 -7.03 29.21
CA ILE A 153 20.13 -7.45 27.85
C ILE A 153 21.21 -6.43 27.44
N MET A 154 22.38 -6.59 28.02
CA MET A 154 23.61 -5.97 27.52
C MET A 154 24.56 -7.08 27.05
N LEU A 155 24.10 -7.96 26.16
CA LEU A 155 24.96 -9.03 25.61
C LEU A 155 24.77 -9.36 24.12
N LEU A 156 24.04 -8.54 23.34
CA LEU A 156 23.97 -8.72 21.88
C LEU A 156 24.14 -7.43 21.07
N CYS A 157 24.75 -6.39 21.65
CA CYS A 157 25.15 -5.19 20.89
C CYS A 157 26.60 -5.27 20.33
N GLY A 158 27.25 -6.44 20.44
CA GLY A 158 28.66 -6.62 20.05
C GLY A 158 28.92 -7.21 18.66
N SER A 159 27.94 -7.84 17.99
CA SER A 159 28.22 -8.63 16.75
C SER A 159 27.54 -8.13 15.47
N ILE A 160 26.87 -6.97 15.46
CA ILE A 160 26.17 -6.49 14.25
C ILE A 160 26.96 -5.42 13.48
N ASN A 161 28.00 -4.82 14.07
CA ASN A 161 28.81 -3.78 13.42
C ASN A 161 29.83 -4.31 12.38
N SER A 162 29.97 -5.63 12.20
CA SER A 162 30.92 -6.18 11.23
C SER A 162 30.28 -6.53 9.86
N VAL A 163 28.95 -6.65 9.77
CA VAL A 163 28.28 -6.99 8.49
C VAL A 163 27.87 -5.74 7.70
N ALA A 164 27.68 -4.59 8.37
CA ALA A 164 27.20 -3.36 7.73
C ALA A 164 28.24 -2.62 6.86
N VAL A 165 29.52 -2.98 6.92
CA VAL A 165 30.58 -2.32 6.12
C VAL A 165 30.88 -3.09 4.82
N ASN A 166 30.37 -4.32 4.63
CA ASN A 166 30.78 -5.17 3.50
C ASN A 166 29.76 -5.27 2.34
N ILE A 167 28.65 -4.52 2.39
CA ILE A 167 27.64 -4.50 1.31
C ILE A 167 27.75 -3.24 0.43
N THR A 168 28.41 -2.18 0.91
CA THR A 168 28.62 -0.93 0.14
C THR A 168 29.79 -0.96 -0.84
N SER A 169 30.49 -2.09 -1.00
CA SER A 169 31.66 -2.19 -1.91
C SER A 169 31.50 -3.19 -3.07
N ARG A 170 30.30 -3.77 -3.28
CA ARG A 170 30.04 -4.69 -4.42
C ARG A 170 28.98 -4.21 -5.42
N HIS A 171 28.81 -2.90 -5.57
CA HIS A 171 27.99 -2.32 -6.63
C HIS A 171 28.62 -1.07 -7.27
N VAL A 172 29.95 -1.04 -7.33
CA VAL A 172 30.72 -0.25 -8.31
C VAL A 172 31.95 -1.06 -8.68
N ASN A 173 31.74 -2.12 -9.46
CA ASN A 173 32.65 -2.55 -10.53
C ASN A 173 31.91 -3.54 -11.43
#